data_AF-A0A820AXD4-F1
#
_entry.id   AF-A0A820AXD4-F1
#
_cell.length_a   1.000
_cell.length_b   1.000
_cell.length_c   1.000
_cell.angle_alpha   90.00
_cell.angle_beta   90.00
_cell.angle_gamma   90.00
#
_symmetry.space_group_name_H-M   'P 1'
#
loop_
_entity.id
_entity.type
_entity.pdbx_description
1 polymer ?
#
loop_
_entity_poly.entity_id
_entity_poly.type
_entity_poly.pdbx_seq_one_letter_code
_entity_poly.pdbx_strand_id
1 'polypeptide(L)' 'NTHATKDCRSTMSNPKEYYYINDDVLIPMGYGGPSNARQTSLLYNEYIVYNTDQINIEISFAC' A
#
# COMPACT_ATOMS: atom_id res chain seq x y z
N ASN A 1 0.00 -15.17 -13.53
CA ASN A 1 0.85 -14.00 -13.85
C ASN A 1 0.74 -13.01 -12.71
N THR A 2 1.79 -12.92 -11.90
CA THR A 2 1.86 -12.03 -10.73
C THR A 2 2.83 -10.91 -11.08
N HIS A 3 2.39 -9.65 -10.98
CA HIS A 3 3.15 -8.49 -11.46
C HIS A 3 3.87 -7.73 -10.34
N ALA A 4 3.45 -7.92 -9.09
CA ALA A 4 4.03 -7.37 -7.88
C ALA A 4 3.76 -8.29 -6.70
N THR A 5 4.53 -8.16 -5.62
CA THR A 5 4.32 -8.86 -4.36
C THR A 5 3.76 -7.89 -3.33
N LYS A 6 2.58 -8.20 -2.77
CA LYS A 6 2.03 -7.54 -1.59
C LYS A 6 2.19 -8.47 -0.41
N ASP A 7 2.91 -8.03 0.61
CA ASP A 7 2.98 -8.78 1.86
C ASP A 7 2.05 -8.16 2.91
N CYS A 8 0.98 -8.89 3.22
CA CYS A 8 -0.16 -8.40 3.99
C CYS A 8 0.12 -8.58 5.49
N ARG A 9 0.22 -7.48 6.24
CA ARG A 9 0.60 -7.47 7.66
C ARG A 9 -0.56 -7.21 8.58
N SER A 10 -0.35 -7.36 9.89
CA SER A 10 -1.31 -7.09 10.96
C SER A 10 -1.96 -5.69 10.96
N THR A 11 -1.34 -4.68 10.32
CA THR A 11 -1.88 -3.30 10.25
C THR A 11 -2.06 -2.82 8.81
N MET A 12 -3.20 -2.20 8.52
CA MET A 12 -3.59 -1.70 7.20
C MET A 12 -4.42 -0.41 7.31
N SER A 13 -4.25 0.52 6.38
CA SER A 13 -5.15 1.69 6.23
C SER A 13 -6.57 1.23 5.90
N ASN A 14 -7.56 1.81 6.57
CA ASN A 14 -8.98 1.49 6.36
C ASN A 14 -9.41 1.69 4.89
N PRO A 15 -9.86 0.65 4.17
CA PRO A 15 -10.29 0.77 2.78
C PRO A 15 -11.43 1.75 2.52
N LYS A 16 -12.23 2.08 3.54
CA LYS A 16 -13.32 3.07 3.44
C LYS A 16 -12.83 4.51 3.34
N GLU A 17 -11.57 4.76 3.70
CA GLU A 17 -10.96 6.09 3.71
C GLU A 17 -10.05 6.31 2.48
N TYR A 18 -9.96 5.32 1.58
CA TYR A 18 -9.16 5.43 0.37
C TYR A 18 -9.65 6.59 -0.49
N TYR A 19 -8.69 7.33 -1.01
CA TYR A 19 -8.92 8.45 -1.90
C TYR A 19 -8.38 8.10 -3.28
N TYR A 20 -9.13 8.45 -4.32
CA TYR A 20 -8.73 8.21 -5.70
C TYR A 20 -8.38 9.53 -6.37
N ILE A 21 -7.20 9.61 -6.99
CA ILE A 21 -6.86 10.69 -7.91
C ILE A 21 -7.29 10.25 -9.31
N ASN A 22 -8.15 11.04 -9.95
CA ASN A 22 -8.64 10.80 -11.31
C ASN A 22 -9.24 9.40 -11.52
N ASP A 23 -9.79 8.77 -10.48
CA ASP A 23 -10.30 7.39 -10.45
C ASP A 23 -9.31 6.26 -10.77
N ASP A 24 -8.07 6.58 -11.20
CA ASP A 24 -7.07 5.61 -11.64
C ASP A 24 -5.98 5.32 -10.60
N VAL A 25 -5.70 6.26 -9.69
CA VAL A 25 -4.65 6.12 -8.68
C VAL A 25 -5.26 6.11 -7.28
N LEU A 26 -5.13 4.98 -6.59
CA LEU A 26 -5.57 4.81 -5.21
C LEU A 26 -4.50 5.29 -4.22
N ILE A 27 -4.87 6.20 -3.33
CA ILE A 27 -4.08 6.60 -2.17
C ILE A 27 -4.71 5.98 -0.91
N PRO A 28 -3.98 5.10 -0.18
CA PRO A 28 -4.46 4.47 1.04
C PRO A 28 -4.34 5.43 2.23
N MET A 29 -5.04 6.56 2.15
CA MET A 29 -5.16 7.53 3.24
C MET A 29 -6.18 7.02 4.25
N GLY A 30 -5.81 6.98 5.53
CA GLY A 30 -6.69 6.51 6.59
C GLY A 30 -5.90 5.99 7.78
N TYR A 31 -6.53 5.96 8.94
CA TYR A 31 -5.88 5.47 10.15
C TYR A 31 -5.51 3.99 10.01
N GLY A 32 -4.34 3.63 10.56
CA GLY A 32 -3.91 2.24 10.64
C GLY A 32 -4.81 1.45 11.59
N GLY A 33 -5.47 0.43 11.06
CA GLY A 33 -6.30 -0.49 11.82
C GLY A 33 -5.83 -1.95 11.66
N PRO A 34 -6.42 -2.88 12.43
CA PRO A 34 -6.10 -4.30 12.29
C PRO A 34 -6.47 -4.79 10.90
N SER A 35 -5.59 -5.58 10.31
CA SER A 35 -5.87 -6.31 9.08
C SER A 35 -6.44 -7.69 9.38
N ASN A 36 -6.92 -8.35 8.33
CA ASN A 36 -7.32 -9.76 8.39
C ASN A 36 -6.14 -10.73 8.17
N ALA A 37 -4.89 -10.25 8.18
CA ALA A 37 -3.72 -11.10 7.98
C ALA A 37 -3.47 -12.01 9.19
N ARG A 38 -3.06 -13.25 8.93
CA ARG A 38 -2.61 -14.18 9.98
C ARG A 38 -1.35 -13.61 10.66
N GLN A 39 -1.08 -13.95 11.92
CA GLN A 39 0.09 -13.47 12.67
C GLN A 39 1.37 -13.46 11.80
N THR A 40 1.84 -12.27 11.46
CA THR A 40 3.08 -12.03 10.73
C THR A 40 4.12 -11.40 11.65
N SER A 41 5.40 -11.61 11.39
CA SER A 41 6.51 -10.94 12.08
C SER A 41 6.58 -9.43 11.80
N LEU A 42 5.89 -8.96 10.76
CA LEU A 42 5.96 -7.59 10.27
C LEU A 42 4.68 -6.81 10.59
N LEU A 43 4.83 -5.53 10.92
CA LEU A 43 3.77 -4.69 11.50
C LEU A 43 2.94 -3.93 10.43
N TYR A 44 3.55 -3.53 9.32
CA TYR A 44 2.95 -2.70 8.26
C TYR A 44 3.19 -3.25 6.86
N ASN A 45 2.23 -3.04 5.95
CA ASN A 45 2.26 -3.58 4.59
C ASN A 45 3.50 -3.13 3.79
N GLU A 46 4.03 -4.06 3.00
CA GLU A 46 5.12 -3.83 2.06
C GLU A 46 4.65 -4.20 0.65
N TYR A 47 5.02 -3.38 -0.33
CA TYR A 47 4.75 -3.58 -1.74
C TYR A 47 6.07 -3.62 -2.49
N ILE A 48 6.36 -4.74 -3.14
CA ILE A 48 7.62 -4.97 -3.85
C ILE A 48 7.30 -5.15 -5.33
N VAL A 49 7.88 -4.29 -6.15
CA VAL A 49 7.87 -4.38 -7.62
C VAL A 49 9.26 -4.78 -8.11
N TYR A 50 9.31 -5.55 -9.20
CA TYR A 50 10.57 -6.12 -9.72
C TYR A 50 11.08 -5.44 -11.00
N ASN A 51 10.30 -4.51 -11.58
CA ASN A 51 10.70 -3.70 -12.72
C ASN A 51 10.51 -2.21 -12.37
N THR A 52 11.53 -1.40 -12.66
CA THR A 52 11.50 0.06 -12.52
C THR A 52 10.42 0.73 -13.36
N ASP A 53 10.03 0.13 -14.50
CA ASP A 53 8.97 0.65 -15.37
C ASP A 53 7.59 0.64 -14.69
N GLN A 54 7.45 -0.02 -13.53
CA GLN A 54 6.23 -0.03 -12.72
C GLN A 54 6.14 1.16 -11.75
N ILE A 55 7.19 1.98 -11.65
CA ILE A 55 7.28 3.09 -10.70
C ILE A 55 7.26 4.41 -11.45
N ASN A 56 6.41 5.33 -10.97
CA ASN A 56 6.43 6.73 -11.34
C ASN A 56 6.44 7.58 -10.05
N ILE A 57 7.45 8.43 -9.86
CA ILE A 57 7.62 9.24 -8.64
C ILE A 57 6.94 10.59 -8.86
N GLU A 58 5.77 10.78 -8.24
CA GLU A 58 4.94 11.98 -8.45
C GLU A 58 5.22 13.11 -7.45
N ILE A 59 5.49 12.79 -6.18
CA ILE A 59 5.59 13.77 -5.10
C ILE A 59 6.83 13.48 -4.25
N SER A 60 7.58 14.53 -3.92
CA SER A 60 8.68 14.50 -2.95
C SER A 60 8.29 15.34 -1.73
N PHE A 61 8.44 14.78 -0.54
CA PHE A 61 8.21 15.49 0.73
C PHE A 61 9.55 15.77 1.40
N ALA A 62 9.72 17.00 1.89
CA ALA A 62 10.78 17.35 2.83
C ALA A 62 10.18 17.37 4.24
N CYS A 63 10.74 16.59 5.16
CA CYS A 63 10.33 16.51 6.56
C CYS A 63 11.27 17.32 7.45
#